data_AF-F2JZ05-F1
#
_entry.id   AF-F2JZ05-F1
#
_cell.length_a   1.000
_cell.length_b   1.000
_cell.length_c   1.000
_cell.angle_alpha   90.00
_cell.angle_beta   90.00
_cell.angle_gamma   90.00
#
_symmetry.space_group_name_H-M   'P 1'
#
loop_
_entity.id
_entity.type
_entity.pdbx_description
1 polymer ?
#
loop_
_entity_poly.entity_id
_entity_poly.type
_entity_poly.pdbx_seq_one_letter_code
_entity_poly.pdbx_strand_id
1 'polypeptide(L)'
;MIKFITILSFFLIVLCGFTWLLLNIYLTIKLRKKKKRYIQEIVNSAPDKYKRGAEAFIGSNPSWVFASSAGHLWCSYLVLRFIWKIPRSEINQWHEEIKKIFSSDYFLYQVLNFLINIGFLCLAWIFIFMGMKELELY
;
A
#
# COMPACT_ATOMS: atom_id res chain seq x y z
N MET A 1 6.17 28.11 -8.57
CA MET A 1 6.66 26.77 -8.18
C MET A 1 5.54 25.90 -7.59
N ILE A 2 4.89 26.31 -6.50
CA ILE A 2 3.84 25.51 -5.83
C ILE A 2 2.68 25.13 -6.76
N LYS A 3 2.11 26.09 -7.50
CA LYS A 3 1.02 25.81 -8.48
C LYS A 3 1.40 24.72 -9.51
N PHE A 4 2.64 24.74 -10.00
CA PHE A 4 3.14 23.75 -10.93
C PHE A 4 3.22 22.36 -10.29
N ILE A 5 3.76 22.27 -9.07
CA ILE A 5 3.82 21.02 -8.29
C ILE A 5 2.42 20.46 -8.07
N THR A 6 1.45 21.30 -7.68
CA THR A 6 0.07 20.87 -7.46
C THR A 6 -0.57 20.32 -8.74
N ILE A 7 -0.40 20.99 -9.88
CA ILE A 7 -0.90 20.50 -11.18
C ILE A 7 -0.25 19.15 -11.51
N LEU A 8 1.07 19.03 -11.35
CA LEU A 8 1.79 17.78 -11.57
C LEU A 8 1.29 16.65 -10.65
N SER A 9 1.06 16.93 -9.37
CA SER A 9 0.50 15.98 -8.40
C SER A 9 -0.89 15.50 -8.84
N PHE A 10 -1.75 16.37 -9.34
CA PHE A 10 -3.05 15.97 -9.89
C PHE A 10 -2.89 15.01 -11.08
N PHE A 11 -2.02 15.34 -12.04
CA PHE A 11 -1.76 14.46 -13.18
C PHE A 11 -1.20 13.10 -12.74
N LEU A 12 -0.27 13.08 -11.79
CA LEU A 12 0.29 11.84 -11.26
C LEU A 12 -0.75 11.00 -10.52
N ILE A 13 -1.67 11.60 -9.75
CA ILE A 13 -2.76 10.86 -9.11
C ILE A 13 -3.64 10.17 -10.15
N VAL A 14 -4.03 10.88 -11.20
CA VAL A 14 -4.88 10.31 -12.26
C VAL A 14 -4.15 9.17 -12.95
N LEU A 15 -2.91 9.40 -13.37
CA LEU A 15 -2.11 8.39 -14.07
C LEU A 15 -1.83 7.17 -13.19
N CYS A 16 -1.23 7.38 -12.00
CA CYS A 16 -0.91 6.30 -11.07
C CYS A 16 -2.17 5.59 -10.58
N GLY A 17 -3.25 6.31 -10.28
CA GLY A 17 -4.51 5.74 -9.83
C GLY A 17 -5.14 4.83 -10.89
N PHE A 18 -5.18 5.26 -12.15
CA PHE A 18 -5.74 4.45 -13.23
C PHE A 18 -4.87 3.22 -13.52
N THR A 19 -3.55 3.40 -13.64
CA THR A 19 -2.62 2.26 -13.84
C THR A 19 -2.67 1.29 -12.67
N TRP A 20 -2.75 1.80 -11.43
CA TRP A 20 -2.87 0.99 -10.23
C TRP A 20 -4.15 0.17 -10.24
N LEU A 21 -5.29 0.77 -10.59
CA LEU A 21 -6.58 0.08 -10.63
C LEU A 21 -6.55 -1.08 -11.62
N LEU A 22 -6.06 -0.85 -12.84
CA LEU A 22 -5.93 -1.88 -13.87
C LEU A 22 -5.02 -3.02 -13.42
N LEU A 23 -3.86 -2.69 -12.84
CA LEU A 23 -2.89 -3.68 -12.39
C LEU A 23 -3.41 -4.48 -11.19
N ASN A 24 -4.15 -3.83 -10.28
CA ASN A 24 -4.78 -4.47 -9.12
C ASN A 24 -5.82 -5.50 -9.57
N ILE A 25 -6.70 -5.10 -10.51
CA ILE A 25 -7.72 -6.00 -11.08
C ILE A 25 -7.04 -7.17 -11.78
N TYR A 26 -6.03 -6.90 -12.61
CA TYR A 26 -5.26 -7.93 -13.31
C TYR A 26 -4.64 -8.94 -12.33
N LEU A 27 -3.92 -8.48 -11.31
CA LEU A 27 -3.30 -9.36 -10.31
C LEU A 27 -4.34 -10.13 -9.50
N THR A 28 -5.44 -9.49 -9.13
CA THR A 28 -6.53 -10.12 -8.39
C THR A 28 -7.14 -11.28 -9.18
N ILE A 29 -7.36 -11.10 -10.49
CA ILE A 29 -7.88 -12.15 -11.38
C ILE A 29 -6.82 -13.25 -11.58
N LYS A 30 -5.57 -12.88 -11.89
CA LYS A 30 -4.46 -13.80 -12.13
C LYS A 30 -4.23 -14.73 -10.92
N LEU A 31 -4.27 -14.15 -9.72
CA LEU A 31 -3.98 -14.85 -8.46
C LEU A 31 -5.22 -15.44 -7.79
N ARG A 32 -6.41 -15.34 -8.40
CA ARG A 32 -7.68 -15.77 -7.80
C ARG A 32 -7.65 -17.20 -7.24
N LYS A 33 -7.02 -18.13 -7.95
CA LYS A 33 -6.92 -19.55 -7.56
C LYS A 33 -6.03 -19.75 -6.33
N LYS A 34 -5.07 -18.86 -6.11
CA LYS A 34 -4.11 -18.90 -5.01
C LYS A 34 -4.50 -17.99 -3.83
N LYS A 35 -5.58 -17.20 -3.96
CA LYS A 35 -6.05 -16.19 -2.97
C LYS A 35 -6.00 -16.70 -1.54
N LYS A 36 -6.72 -17.80 -1.24
CA LYS A 36 -6.84 -18.32 0.13
C LYS A 36 -5.46 -18.67 0.72
N ARG A 37 -4.62 -19.33 -0.09
CA ARG A 37 -3.25 -19.71 0.30
C ARG A 37 -2.39 -18.48 0.56
N TYR A 38 -2.39 -17.51 -0.36
CA TYR A 38 -1.57 -16.29 -0.23
C TYR A 38 -1.97 -15.50 1.01
N ILE A 39 -3.28 -15.29 1.22
CA ILE A 39 -3.77 -14.59 2.42
C ILE A 39 -3.29 -15.30 3.68
N GLN A 40 -3.45 -16.63 3.76
CA GLN A 40 -3.04 -17.39 4.93
C GLN A 40 -1.53 -17.33 5.16
N GLU A 41 -0.70 -17.46 4.12
CA GLU A 41 0.76 -17.36 4.22
C GLU A 41 1.22 -15.94 4.64
N ILE A 42 0.58 -14.89 4.10
CA ILE A 42 0.88 -13.49 4.44
C ILE A 42 0.48 -13.19 5.89
N VAL A 43 -0.70 -13.64 6.33
CA VAL A 43 -1.16 -13.46 7.71
C VAL A 43 -0.28 -14.27 8.67
N ASN A 44 0.10 -15.49 8.30
CA ASN A 44 0.93 -16.34 9.16
C ASN A 44 2.35 -15.81 9.37
N SER A 45 2.89 -15.10 8.38
CA SER A 45 4.21 -14.44 8.42
C SER A 45 4.18 -13.02 8.99
N ALA A 46 3.00 -12.48 9.32
CA ALA A 46 2.87 -11.16 9.92
C ALA A 46 3.44 -11.15 11.35
N PRO A 47 3.93 -9.99 11.83
CA PRO A 47 4.37 -9.83 13.22
C PRO A 47 3.27 -10.23 14.20
N ASP A 48 3.61 -10.96 15.27
CA ASP A 48 2.64 -11.54 16.21
C ASP A 48 1.68 -10.50 16.79
N LYS A 49 2.18 -9.30 17.10
CA LYS A 49 1.38 -8.18 17.60
C LYS A 49 0.29 -7.72 16.64
N TYR A 50 0.51 -7.86 15.33
CA TYR A 50 -0.40 -7.39 14.29
C TYR A 50 -1.13 -8.53 13.56
N LYS A 51 -0.83 -9.79 13.86
CA LYS A 51 -1.35 -10.96 13.14
C LYS A 51 -2.88 -10.96 12.99
N ARG A 52 -3.61 -10.69 14.07
CA ARG A 52 -5.09 -10.55 14.04
C ARG A 52 -5.55 -9.34 13.20
N GLY A 53 -4.81 -8.24 13.27
CA GLY A 53 -5.06 -7.05 12.46
C GLY A 53 -4.85 -7.30 10.97
N ALA A 54 -3.79 -8.02 10.61
CA ALA A 54 -3.53 -8.48 9.25
C ALA A 54 -4.62 -9.43 8.75
N GLU A 55 -5.05 -10.38 9.59
CA GLU A 55 -6.13 -11.31 9.26
C GLU A 55 -7.45 -10.57 8.96
N ALA A 56 -7.85 -9.65 9.84
CA ALA A 56 -9.03 -8.84 9.63
C ALA A 56 -8.89 -7.97 8.36
N PHE A 57 -7.78 -7.21 8.24
CA PHE A 57 -7.60 -6.26 7.16
C PHE A 57 -7.51 -6.92 5.78
N ILE A 58 -6.81 -8.05 5.67
CA ILE A 58 -6.61 -8.76 4.40
C ILE A 58 -7.80 -9.67 4.08
N GLY A 59 -8.32 -10.38 5.09
CA GLY A 59 -9.38 -11.36 4.92
C GLY A 59 -10.73 -10.76 4.55
N SER A 60 -11.06 -9.57 5.10
CA SER A 60 -12.33 -8.90 4.82
C SER A 60 -12.28 -7.94 3.63
N ASN A 61 -11.10 -7.70 3.04
CA ASN A 61 -10.95 -6.73 1.96
C ASN A 61 -11.40 -7.31 0.61
N PRO A 62 -12.28 -6.61 -0.13
CA PRO A 62 -12.62 -7.00 -1.50
C PRO A 62 -11.39 -7.04 -2.42
N SER A 63 -10.46 -6.07 -2.26
CA SER A 63 -9.17 -6.06 -2.92
C SER A 63 -8.09 -6.63 -1.99
N TRP A 64 -8.04 -7.95 -1.88
CA TRP A 64 -7.07 -8.63 -1.02
C TRP A 64 -5.61 -8.39 -1.46
N VAL A 65 -5.36 -8.14 -2.75
CA VAL A 65 -4.03 -7.80 -3.28
C VAL A 65 -3.60 -6.40 -2.81
N PHE A 66 -4.53 -5.44 -2.75
CA PHE A 66 -4.23 -4.17 -2.10
C PHE A 66 -4.00 -4.37 -0.60
N ALA A 67 -4.88 -5.09 0.07
CA ALA A 67 -4.78 -5.25 1.52
C ALA A 67 -3.48 -5.95 1.94
N SER A 68 -2.97 -6.90 1.14
CA SER A 68 -1.67 -7.52 1.40
C SER A 68 -0.49 -6.55 1.34
N SER A 69 -0.67 -5.36 0.75
CA SER A 69 0.38 -4.33 0.68
C SER A 69 0.64 -3.63 2.00
N ALA A 70 -0.05 -3.98 3.08
CA ALA A 70 0.18 -3.41 4.40
C ALA A 70 1.66 -3.42 4.85
N GLY A 71 2.45 -4.42 4.42
CA GLY A 71 3.90 -4.47 4.66
C GLY A 71 4.77 -3.62 3.71
N HIS A 72 4.19 -3.00 2.68
CA HIS A 72 4.86 -2.30 1.58
C HIS A 72 4.44 -0.83 1.42
N LEU A 73 3.33 -0.42 2.03
CA LEU A 73 2.88 0.97 2.02
C LEU A 73 3.62 1.82 3.05
N TRP A 74 4.01 3.04 2.67
CA TRP A 74 4.67 3.97 3.58
C TRP A 74 3.77 4.37 4.75
N CYS A 75 2.48 4.65 4.49
CA CYS A 75 1.51 4.97 5.53
C CYS A 75 1.33 3.79 6.49
N SER A 76 1.23 2.56 5.97
CA SER A 76 1.13 1.37 6.80
C SER A 76 2.39 1.14 7.63
N TYR A 77 3.59 1.41 7.09
CA TYR A 77 4.82 1.36 7.86
C TYR A 77 4.77 2.28 9.09
N LEU A 78 4.28 3.51 8.94
CA LEU A 78 4.13 4.44 10.07
C LEU A 78 3.16 3.87 11.12
N VAL A 79 2.01 3.36 10.69
CA VAL A 79 1.01 2.75 11.58
C VAL A 79 1.60 1.53 12.32
N LEU A 80 2.26 0.62 11.60
CA LEU A 80 2.87 -0.57 12.17
C LEU A 80 3.99 -0.21 13.16
N ARG A 81 4.81 0.79 12.83
CA ARG A 81 5.94 1.19 13.66
C ARG A 81 5.50 1.94 14.92
N PHE A 82 4.60 2.90 14.79
CA PHE A 82 4.28 3.84 15.87
C PHE A 82 3.03 3.46 16.66
N ILE A 83 1.98 2.97 15.99
CA ILE A 83 0.73 2.56 16.66
C ILE A 83 0.88 1.15 17.22
N TRP A 84 1.32 0.21 16.39
CA TRP A 84 1.48 -1.21 16.79
C TRP A 84 2.82 -1.51 17.46
N LYS A 85 3.74 -0.54 17.51
CA LYS A 85 5.05 -0.65 18.17
C LYS A 85 5.85 -1.86 17.69
N ILE A 86 5.79 -2.14 16.39
CA ILE A 86 6.49 -3.27 15.77
C ILE A 86 7.94 -2.86 15.43
N PRO A 87 8.95 -3.67 15.79
CA PRO A 87 10.32 -3.50 15.34
C PRO A 87 10.46 -3.41 13.82
N ARG A 88 11.36 -2.53 13.34
CA ARG A 88 11.66 -2.44 11.90
C ARG A 88 12.13 -3.78 11.33
N SER A 89 12.88 -4.57 12.11
CA SER A 89 13.33 -5.91 11.73
C SER A 89 12.17 -6.85 11.40
N GLU A 90 11.13 -6.87 12.23
CA GLU A 90 9.94 -7.71 12.01
C GLU A 90 9.13 -7.25 10.79
N ILE A 91 9.01 -5.93 10.58
CA ILE A 91 8.34 -5.39 9.38
C ILE A 91 9.12 -5.77 8.11
N ASN A 92 10.45 -5.63 8.13
CA ASN A 92 11.31 -6.01 7.01
C ASN A 92 11.25 -7.52 6.75
N GLN A 93 11.21 -8.35 7.79
CA GLN A 93 11.05 -9.79 7.65
C GLN A 93 9.72 -10.12 6.97
N TRP A 94 8.62 -9.49 7.42
CA TRP A 94 7.32 -9.67 6.80
C TRP A 94 7.29 -9.24 5.32
N HIS A 95 7.99 -8.15 4.98
CA HIS A 95 8.18 -7.70 3.60
C HIS A 95 8.86 -8.77 2.72
N GLU A 96 9.94 -9.39 3.22
CA GLU A 96 10.64 -10.46 2.51
C GLU A 96 9.80 -11.73 2.38
N GLU A 97 9.00 -12.08 3.39
CA GLU A 97 8.07 -13.21 3.30
C GLU A 97 6.98 -12.98 2.24
N ILE A 98 6.36 -11.78 2.21
CA ILE A 98 5.41 -11.41 1.15
C ILE A 98 6.07 -11.51 -0.23
N LYS A 99 7.32 -11.06 -0.36
CA LYS A 99 8.08 -11.19 -1.62
C LYS A 99 8.24 -12.64 -2.06
N LYS A 100 8.57 -13.54 -1.14
CA LYS A 100 8.66 -14.99 -1.43
C LYS A 100 7.32 -15.58 -1.85
N ILE A 101 6.22 -15.19 -1.18
CA ILE A 101 4.86 -15.67 -1.47
C ILE A 101 4.41 -15.29 -2.89
N PHE A 102 4.66 -14.04 -3.28
CA PHE A 102 4.33 -13.59 -4.64
C PHE A 102 5.32 -14.13 -5.69
N SER A 103 6.56 -14.43 -5.31
CA SER A 103 7.56 -15.07 -6.18
C SER A 103 7.68 -14.35 -7.54
N SER A 104 7.43 -15.05 -8.65
CA SER A 104 7.46 -14.49 -10.01
C SER A 104 6.48 -13.33 -10.24
N ASP A 105 5.40 -13.27 -9.46
CA ASP A 105 4.40 -12.19 -9.54
C ASP A 105 4.82 -10.94 -8.74
N TYR A 106 5.92 -11.02 -7.98
CA TYR A 106 6.35 -9.94 -7.09
C TYR A 106 6.71 -8.66 -7.83
N PHE A 107 7.28 -8.74 -9.04
CA PHE A 107 7.64 -7.53 -9.79
C PHE A 107 6.41 -6.65 -10.06
N LEU A 108 5.33 -7.26 -10.55
CA LEU A 108 4.06 -6.55 -10.80
C LEU A 108 3.44 -6.05 -9.49
N TYR A 109 3.53 -6.85 -8.43
CA TYR A 109 3.09 -6.43 -7.10
C TYR A 109 3.89 -5.24 -6.55
N GLN A 110 5.19 -5.20 -6.80
CA GLN A 110 6.06 -4.09 -6.40
C GLN A 110 5.72 -2.81 -7.16
N VAL A 111 5.47 -2.91 -8.48
CA VAL A 111 4.99 -1.78 -9.29
C VAL A 111 3.65 -1.28 -8.75
N LEU A 112 2.72 -2.18 -8.42
CA LEU A 112 1.44 -1.84 -7.80
C LEU A 112 1.66 -1.02 -6.51
N ASN A 113 2.52 -1.49 -5.61
CA ASN A 113 2.79 -0.82 -4.34
C ASN A 113 3.48 0.55 -4.54
N PHE A 114 4.35 0.65 -5.54
CA PHE A 114 5.00 1.91 -5.88
C PHE A 114 4.00 2.96 -6.37
N LEU A 115 3.08 2.58 -7.26
CA LEU A 115 2.06 3.48 -7.81
C LEU A 115 1.14 4.04 -6.71
N ILE A 116 0.69 3.20 -5.78
CA ILE A 116 -0.19 3.66 -4.70
C ILE A 116 0.56 4.52 -3.66
N ASN A 117 1.84 4.24 -3.40
CA ASN A 117 2.66 5.11 -2.55
C ASN A 117 2.83 6.51 -3.18
N ILE A 118 3.06 6.60 -4.49
CA ILE A 118 3.07 7.89 -5.21
C ILE A 118 1.71 8.56 -5.12
N GLY A 119 0.62 7.81 -5.35
CA GLY A 119 -0.74 8.31 -5.25
C GLY A 119 -1.03 8.92 -3.88
N PHE A 120 -0.70 8.22 -2.79
CA PHE A 120 -0.86 8.73 -1.43
C PHE A 120 0.02 9.94 -1.15
N LEU A 121 1.27 9.97 -1.64
CA LEU A 121 2.15 11.13 -1.48
C LEU A 121 1.58 12.37 -2.16
N CYS A 122 1.07 12.22 -3.39
CA CYS A 122 0.45 13.31 -4.13
C CYS A 122 -0.84 13.77 -3.46
N LEU A 123 -1.66 12.85 -2.93
CA LEU A 123 -2.85 13.18 -2.16
C LEU A 123 -2.49 13.99 -0.90
N ALA A 124 -1.50 13.53 -0.13
CA ALA A 124 -1.04 14.24 1.05
C ALA A 124 -0.58 15.66 0.72
N TRP A 125 0.17 15.85 -0.37
CA TRP A 125 0.57 17.18 -0.84
C TRP A 125 -0.63 18.08 -1.13
N ILE A 126 -1.63 17.58 -1.87
CA ILE A 126 -2.82 18.36 -2.22
C ILE A 126 -3.60 18.75 -0.96
N PHE A 127 -3.78 17.83 -0.02
CA PHE A 127 -4.46 18.13 1.25
C PHE A 127 -3.74 19.21 2.06
N ILE A 128 -2.42 19.08 2.22
CA ILE A 128 -1.61 20.08 2.92
C ILE A 128 -1.73 21.45 2.22
N PHE A 129 -1.58 21.48 0.90
CA PHE A 129 -1.66 22.72 0.14
C PHE A 129 -3.04 23.39 0.21
N MET A 130 -4.12 22.60 0.11
CA MET A 130 -5.49 23.12 0.27
C MET A 130 -5.71 23.69 1.67
N GLY A 131 -5.28 22.98 2.72
CA GLY A 131 -5.38 23.46 4.10
C GLY A 131 -4.57 24.73 4.36
N MET A 132 -3.35 24.84 3.80
CA MET A 132 -2.54 26.06 3.90
C MET A 132 -3.21 27.27 3.23
N LYS A 133 -3.91 27.05 2.11
CA LYS A 133 -4.65 28.10 1.41
C LYS A 133 -5.86 28.58 2.22
N GLU A 134 -6.56 27.69 2.91
CA GLU A 134 -7.69 28.07 3.79
C GLU A 134 -7.25 28.85 5.04
N LEU A 135 -6.02 28.62 5.51
CA LEU A 135 -5.45 29.30 6.67
C LEU A 135 -4.79 30.65 6.36
N GLU A 136 -4.86 31.13 5.11
CA GLU A 136 -4.22 32.38 4.64
C GLU A 136 -2.74 32.52 5.05
N LEU A 137 -2.03 31.39 5.19
CA LEU A 137 -0.59 31.38 5.53
C LEU A 137 0.30 31.82 4.35
N TYR A 138 -0.32 32.40 3.31
CA TYR A 138 0.29 32.95 2.10
C TYR A 138 -0.52 34.12 1.55
#